data_AF-A0A3D4BDG1-F1
#
_entry.id   AF-A0A3D4BDG1-F1
#
_cell.length_a   1.000
_cell.length_b   1.000
_cell.length_c   1.000
_cell.angle_alpha   90.00
_cell.angle_beta   90.00
_cell.angle_gamma   90.00
#
_symmetry.space_group_name_H-M   'P 1'
#
loop_
_entity.id
_entity.type
_entity.pdbx_description
1 polymer ?
#
loop_
_entity_poly.entity_id
_entity_poly.type
_entity_poly.pdbx_seq_one_letter_code
_entity_poly.pdbx_strand_id
1 'polypeptide(L)' 'MARVWIGDAIVAACVGTAMYAAIVLSAALGALVPIFFDKLGIDPAVASGPLITTLNDGLSLLLYFSISILFLTLWRPGFL' A
#
# COMPACT_ATOMS: atom_id res chain seq x y z
N MET A 1 0.18 -16.63 4.13
CA MET A 1 0.14 -16.73 5.61
C MET A 1 -1.25 -16.51 6.19
N ALA A 2 -2.02 -15.52 5.71
CA ALA A 2 -3.39 -15.25 6.20
C ALA A 2 -4.31 -16.50 6.26
N ARG A 3 -4.31 -17.36 5.22
CA ARG A 3 -5.11 -18.61 5.23
C ARG A 3 -4.73 -19.58 6.35
N VAL A 4 -3.44 -19.65 6.70
CA VAL A 4 -2.94 -20.56 7.74
C VAL A 4 -3.33 -20.08 9.14
N TRP A 5 -3.43 -18.77 9.33
CA TRP A 5 -3.75 -18.15 10.61
C TRP A 5 -5.24 -17.95 10.85
N ILE A 6 -5.98 -17.55 9.80
CA ILE A 6 -7.38 -17.13 9.91
C ILE A 6 -8.32 -18.26 9.51
N GLY A 7 -7.84 -19.24 8.72
CA GLY A 7 -8.65 -20.34 8.20
C GLY A 7 -9.61 -19.94 7.07
N ASP A 8 -9.82 -18.64 6.85
CA ASP A 8 -10.75 -18.11 5.85
C ASP A 8 -10.03 -17.77 4.52
N ALA A 9 -10.52 -18.38 3.43
CA ALA A 9 -9.96 -18.20 2.09
C ALA A 9 -10.24 -16.81 1.50
N ILE A 10 -11.36 -16.20 1.85
CA ILE A 10 -11.79 -14.89 1.36
C ILE A 10 -10.93 -13.80 1.99
N VAL A 11 -10.69 -13.90 3.30
CA VAL A 11 -9.76 -12.98 4.00
C VAL A 11 -8.35 -13.14 3.45
N ALA A 12 -7.91 -14.37 3.16
CA ALA A 12 -6.60 -14.61 2.57
C ALA A 12 -6.47 -14.00 1.16
N ALA A 13 -7.51 -14.08 0.33
CA ALA A 13 -7.53 -13.46 -0.99
C ALA A 13 -7.51 -11.93 -0.90
N CYS A 14 -8.28 -11.34 0.02
CA CYS A 14 -8.29 -9.91 0.30
C CYS A 14 -6.89 -9.40 0.71
N VAL A 15 -6.29 -10.01 1.73
CA VAL A 15 -4.95 -9.61 2.20
C VAL A 15 -3.90 -9.80 1.11
N GLY A 16 -3.95 -10.92 0.38
CA GLY A 16 -2.98 -11.20 -0.68
C GLY A 16 -3.03 -10.17 -1.82
N THR A 17 -4.23 -9.82 -2.28
CA THR A 17 -4.42 -8.82 -3.35
C THR A 17 -4.05 -7.41 -2.89
N ALA A 18 -4.45 -7.02 -1.67
CA ALA A 18 -4.11 -5.74 -1.09
C ALA A 18 -2.59 -5.56 -0.91
N MET A 19 -1.90 -6.59 -0.38
CA MET A 19 -0.44 -6.54 -0.22
C MET A 19 0.29 -6.53 -1.56
N TYR A 20 -0.17 -7.28 -2.56
CA TYR A 20 0.43 -7.25 -3.89
C TYR A 20 0.36 -5.85 -4.50
N ALA A 21 -0.82 -5.20 -4.46
CA ALA A 21 -0.99 -3.84 -4.95
C ALA A 21 -0.11 -2.84 -4.17
N ALA A 22 -0.01 -2.99 -2.84
CA ALA A 22 0.84 -2.15 -2.00
C ALA A 22 2.33 -2.26 -2.35
N ILE A 23 2.82 -3.47 -2.65
CA ILE A 23 4.22 -3.69 -3.07
C ILE A 23 4.50 -3.02 -4.42
N VAL A 24 3.59 -3.14 -5.38
CA VAL A 24 3.72 -2.49 -6.70
C VAL A 24 3.73 -0.97 -6.55
N LEU A 25 2.84 -0.41 -5.74
CA LEU A 25 2.82 1.02 -5.44
C LEU A 25 4.11 1.47 -4.74
N SER A 26 4.58 0.71 -3.75
CA SER A 26 5.82 0.96 -3.01
C SER A 26 7.03 1.04 -3.94
N ALA A 27 7.15 0.09 -4.88
CA ALA A 27 8.22 0.10 -5.87
C ALA A 27 8.15 1.34 -6.79
N ALA A 28 6.94 1.74 -7.20
CA ALA A 28 6.73 2.95 -8.00
C ALA A 28 7.10 4.21 -7.21
N LEU A 29 6.65 4.34 -5.96
CA LEU A 29 6.95 5.48 -5.09
C LEU A 29 8.46 5.58 -4.80
N GLY A 30 9.15 4.47 -4.61
CA GLY A 30 10.60 4.44 -4.40
C GLY A 30 11.39 5.07 -5.55
N ALA A 31 10.88 5.01 -6.79
CA ALA A 31 11.49 5.65 -7.94
C ALA A 31 10.94 7.06 -8.22
N LEU A 32 9.62 7.26 -8.06
CA LEU A 32 8.95 8.51 -8.42
C LEU A 32 9.17 9.62 -7.40
N VAL A 33 9.25 9.30 -6.11
CA VAL A 33 9.43 10.29 -5.04
C VAL A 33 10.77 11.04 -5.20
N PRO A 34 11.94 10.39 -5.34
CA PRO A 34 13.20 11.10 -5.58
C PRO A 34 13.14 12.03 -6.79
N ILE A 35 12.57 11.57 -7.92
CA ILE A 35 12.45 12.35 -9.16
C ILE A 35 11.55 13.57 -8.95
N PHE A 36 10.48 13.42 -8.19
CA PHE A 36 9.58 14.52 -7.86
C PHE A 36 10.27 15.59 -6.99
N PHE A 37 11.04 15.17 -5.99
CA PHE A 37 11.78 16.07 -5.11
C PHE A 37 12.93 16.80 -5.84
N ASP A 38 13.64 16.10 -6.74
CA ASP A 38 14.66 16.70 -7.60
C ASP A 38 14.07 17.84 -8.46
N LYS A 39 12.87 17.66 -9.01
CA LYS A 39 12.14 18.70 -9.75
C LYS A 39 11.70 19.89 -8.91
N LEU A 40 11.56 19.72 -7.59
CA LEU A 40 11.26 20.79 -6.64
C LEU A 40 12.52 21.52 -6.15
N GLY A 41 13.71 21.11 -6.61
CA GLY A 41 15.00 21.65 -6.15
C GLY A 41 15.40 21.17 -4.76
N ILE A 42 14.75 20.13 -4.25
CA ILE A 42 15.10 19.49 -2.98
C ILE A 42 16.03 18.32 -3.30
N ASP A 43 17.18 18.26 -2.64
CA ASP A 43 18.17 17.21 -2.86
C ASP A 43 17.53 15.81 -2.64
N PRO A 44 17.47 14.96 -3.69
CA PRO A 44 16.90 13.63 -3.59
C PRO A 44 17.65 12.75 -2.58
N ALA A 45 18.92 13.02 -2.27
CA ALA A 45 19.65 12.30 -1.22
C ALA A 45 19.02 12.53 0.16
N VAL A 46 18.54 13.74 0.45
CA VAL A 46 17.85 14.08 1.71
C VAL A 46 16.44 13.46 1.76
N ALA A 47 15.74 13.44 0.62
CA ALA A 47 14.42 12.82 0.51
C ALA A 47 14.49 11.29 0.60
N SER A 48 15.54 10.68 0.07
CA SER A 48 15.73 9.22 0.02
C SER A 48 15.96 8.52 1.36
N GLY A 49 16.15 9.31 2.42
CA GLY A 49 16.26 8.83 3.80
C GLY A 49 14.88 8.53 4.44
N PRO A 50 14.63 8.96 5.69
CA PRO A 50 13.39 8.65 6.43
C PRO A 50 12.09 9.09 5.76
N LEU A 51 12.16 10.01 4.79
CA LEU A 51 10.99 10.59 4.15
C LEU A 51 10.34 9.65 3.12
N ILE A 52 11.11 8.94 2.29
CA ILE A 52 10.53 7.94 1.37
C ILE A 52 9.87 6.82 2.14
N THR A 53 10.54 6.28 3.17
CA THR A 53 10.00 5.15 3.92
C THR A 53 8.73 5.51 4.69
N THR A 54 8.64 6.71 5.26
CA THR A 54 7.41 7.19 5.93
C THR A 54 6.26 7.46 4.95
N LEU A 55 6.52 8.08 3.81
CA LEU A 55 5.51 8.26 2.75
C LEU A 55 5.03 6.91 2.24
N ASN A 56 5.95 5.97 2.03
CA ASN A 56 5.62 4.63 1.59
C ASN A 56 4.76 3.89 2.63
N ASP A 57 5.10 3.97 3.92
CA ASP A 57 4.29 3.35 4.98
C ASP A 57 2.87 3.93 5.01
N GLY A 58 2.73 5.25 4.97
CA GLY A 58 1.42 5.91 4.96
C GLY A 58 0.58 5.54 3.74
N LEU A 59 1.15 5.66 2.53
CA LEU A 59 0.43 5.41 1.28
C LEU A 59 0.11 3.94 1.08
N SER A 60 1.01 3.02 1.47
CA SER A 60 0.77 1.59 1.36
C SER A 60 -0.30 1.11 2.35
N LEU A 61 -0.36 1.63 3.58
CA LEU A 61 -1.47 1.36 4.51
C LEU A 61 -2.80 1.90 3.99
N LEU A 62 -2.82 3.13 3.46
CA LEU A 62 -4.03 3.71 2.88
C LEU A 62 -4.54 2.86 1.72
N LEU A 63 -3.65 2.38 0.86
CA LEU A 63 -4.02 1.48 -0.24
C LEU A 63 -4.54 0.14 0.29
N TYR A 64 -3.86 -0.44 1.28
CA TYR A 64 -4.27 -1.69 1.91
C TYR A 64 -5.69 -1.60 2.48
N PHE A 65 -5.98 -0.55 3.26
CA PHE A 65 -7.32 -0.33 3.80
C PHE A 65 -8.35 -0.04 2.73
N SER A 66 -8.00 0.74 1.70
CA SER A 66 -8.91 1.03 0.59
C SER A 66 -9.33 -0.24 -0.15
N ILE A 67 -8.38 -1.13 -0.46
CA ILE A 67 -8.67 -2.41 -1.10
C ILE A 67 -9.44 -3.33 -0.15
N SER A 68 -9.09 -3.35 1.13
CA SER A 68 -9.78 -4.15 2.14
C SER A 68 -11.24 -3.72 2.31
N ILE A 69 -11.51 -2.41 2.33
CA ILE A 69 -12.86 -1.85 2.39
C ILE A 69 -13.63 -2.20 1.12
N LEU A 70 -13.04 -1.96 -0.06
CA LEU A 70 -13.68 -2.30 -1.34
C LEU A 70 -14.06 -3.77 -1.40
N PHE A 71 -13.13 -4.65 -1.01
CA PHE A 71 -13.36 -6.09 -0.97
C PHE A 71 -14.46 -6.45 0.03
N LEU A 72 -14.48 -5.82 1.20
CA LEU A 72 -15.50 -6.06 2.23
C LEU A 72 -16.89 -5.57 1.80
N THR A 73 -16.98 -4.44 1.10
CA THR A 73 -18.24 -3.93 0.51
C THR A 73 -18.73 -4.84 -0.61
N LEU A 74 -17.83 -5.32 -1.47
CA LEU A 74 -18.16 -6.22 -2.57
C LEU A 74 -18.59 -7.61 -2.08
N TRP A 75 -17.87 -8.16 -1.10
CA TRP A 75 -18.15 -9.48 -0.53
C TRP A 75 -19.39 -9.46 0.37
N ARG A 76 -19.58 -8.40 1.16
CA ARG A 76 -20.71 -8.25 2.07
C ARG A 76 -21.42 -6.90 1.83
N PRO A 77 -22.28 -6.82 0.80
CA PRO A 77 -23.09 -5.63 0.55
C PRO A 77 -24.10 -5.47 1.71
N GLY A 78 -23.88 -4.44 2.53
CA GLY A 78 -24.68 -4.16 3.74
C GLY A 78 -23.89 -3.76 4.99
N PHE A 79 -22.58 -3.48 4.87
CA PHE A 79 -21.73 -3.06 5.98
C PHE A 79 -21.65 -1.53 6.19
N LEU A 80 -22.31 -0.74 5.34
CA LEU A 80 -22.44 0.72 5.45
C LEU A 80 -23.90 1.09 5.72
#